data_AF-A0A7C2FKV4-F1
#
_entry.id   AF-A0A7C2FKV4-F1
#
_cell.length_a   1.000
_cell.length_b   1.000
_cell.length_c   1.000
_cell.angle_alpha   90.00
_cell.angle_beta   90.00
_cell.angle_gamma   90.00
#
_symmetry.space_group_name_H-M   'P 1'
#
loop_
_entity.id
_entity.type
_entity.pdbx_description
1 polymer ?
#
loop_
_entity_poly.entity_id
_entity_poly.type
_entity_poly.pdbx_seq_one_letter_code
_entity_poly.pdbx_strand_id
1 'polypeptide(L)' 'VAEAIALMQQHHYRNLPVVEGDRVVGVLRLGDLLRDLAEAYPEDVLNLPPRPHQVMEQPEGG' A
#
# COMPACT_ATOMS: atom_id res chain seq x y z
N VAL A 1 1.38 3.89 -10.25
CA VAL A 1 1.45 3.56 -8.81
C VAL A 1 0.83 2.21 -8.49
N ALA A 2 -0.41 1.93 -8.92
CA ALA A 2 -1.10 0.67 -8.64
C ALA A 2 -0.30 -0.60 -9.04
N GLU A 3 0.36 -0.59 -10.21
CA GLU A 3 1.19 -1.71 -10.66
C GLU A 3 2.42 -1.96 -9.77
N ALA A 4 3.10 -0.91 -9.32
CA ALA A 4 4.20 -1.02 -8.37
C ALA A 4 3.74 -1.61 -7.03
N ILE A 5 2.56 -1.21 -6.55
CA ILE A 5 1.96 -1.77 -5.33
C ILE A 5 1.58 -3.25 -5.55
N ALA A 6 1.03 -3.61 -6.71
CA ALA A 6 0.72 -5.00 -7.04
C ALA A 6 1.97 -5.88 -7.06
N LEU A 7 3.06 -5.39 -7.67
CA LEU A 7 4.35 -6.10 -7.71
C LEU A 7 4.95 -6.28 -6.30
N MET A 8 4.91 -5.22 -5.48
CA MET A 8 5.32 -5.27 -4.07
C MET A 8 4.52 -6.31 -3.28
N GLN A 9 3.20 -6.38 -3.48
CA GLN A 9 2.33 -7.35 -2.80
C GLN A 9 2.58 -8.78 -3.28
N GLN A 10 2.67 -8.99 -4.59
CA GLN A 10 2.86 -10.31 -5.20
C GLN A 10 4.18 -10.96 -4.78
N HIS A 11 5.25 -10.17 -4.64
CA HIS A 11 6.58 -10.67 -4.31
C HIS A 11 7.03 -10.37 -2.87
N HIS A 12 6.14 -9.82 -2.05
CA HIS A 12 6.41 -9.45 -0.65
C HIS A 12 7.59 -8.49 -0.46
N TYR A 13 7.83 -7.61 -1.45
CA TYR A 13 8.85 -6.57 -1.37
C TYR A 13 8.25 -5.25 -0.90
N ARG A 14 8.97 -4.52 -0.04
CA ARG A 14 8.54 -3.18 0.44
C ARG A 14 9.24 -2.04 -0.27
N ASN A 15 10.14 -2.36 -1.18
CA ASN A 15 11.00 -1.44 -1.89
C ASN A 15 11.25 -1.95 -3.31
N LEU A 16 11.16 -1.05 -4.28
CA LEU A 16 11.44 -1.33 -5.69
C LEU A 16 12.51 -0.35 -6.19
N PRO A 17 13.56 -0.82 -6.87
CA PRO A 17 14.50 0.09 -7.54
C PRO A 17 13.81 0.74 -8.74
N VAL A 18 14.01 2.04 -8.90
CA VAL A 18 13.64 2.77 -10.11
C VAL A 18 14.84 2.76 -11.04
N VAL A 19 14.64 2.29 -12.26
CA VAL A 19 15.70 2.11 -13.27
C VAL A 19 15.43 2.97 -14.50
N GLU A 20 16.49 3.50 -15.10
CA GLU A 20 16.49 4.13 -16.41
C GLU A 20 17.50 3.39 -17.29
N GLY A 21 16.99 2.57 -18.21
CA GLY A 21 17.79 1.56 -18.90
C GLY A 21 18.40 0.57 -17.91
N ASP A 22 19.71 0.40 -17.96
CA ASP A 22 20.47 -0.51 -17.06
C ASP A 22 20.94 0.17 -15.76
N ARG A 23 20.57 1.44 -15.53
CA ARG A 23 21.04 2.21 -14.38
C ARG A 23 19.93 2.37 -13.34
N VAL A 24 20.24 2.06 -12.08
CA VAL A 24 19.37 2.42 -10.95
C VAL A 24 19.47 3.93 -10.71
N VAL A 25 18.33 4.61 -10.82
CA VAL A 25 18.19 6.06 -10.62
C VAL A 25 17.52 6.41 -9.29
N GLY A 26 16.90 5.45 -8.62
CA GLY A 26 16.29 5.68 -7.31
C GLY A 26 15.70 4.43 -6.67
N VAL A 27 15.00 4.63 -5.55
CA VAL A 27 14.29 3.58 -4.81
C VAL A 27 12.92 4.09 -4.43
N LEU A 28 11.89 3.33 -4.79
CA LEU A 28 10.52 3.54 -4.37
C LEU A 28 10.24 2.68 -3.13
N ARG A 29 9.76 3.28 -2.03
CA ARG A 29 9.36 2.52 -0.83
C ARG A 29 7.87 2.58 -0.61
N LEU A 30 7.30 1.46 -0.16
CA LEU A 30 5.87 1.36 0.13
C LEU A 30 5.41 2.40 1.16
N GLY A 31 6.23 2.69 2.17
CA GLY A 31 5.90 3.69 3.19
C GLY A 31 5.79 5.11 2.65
N ASP A 32 6.62 5.45 1.65
CA ASP A 32 6.59 6.78 1.02
C ASP A 32 5.35 6.89 0.13
N LEU A 33 5.03 5.83 -0.63
CA LEU A 33 3.77 5.74 -1.39
C LEU A 33 2.52 5.91 -0.51
N LEU A 34 2.47 5.24 0.66
CA LEU A 34 1.34 5.36 1.57
C LEU A 34 1.20 6.76 2.14
N ARG A 35 2.32 7.43 2.44
CA ARG A 35 2.33 8.82 2.90
C ARG A 35 1.81 9.76 1.82
N ASP A 36 2.34 9.65 0.60
CA ASP A 36 1.94 10.49 -0.53
C ASP A 36 0.45 10.29 -0.87
N LEU A 37 -0.04 9.05 -0.80
CA LEU A 37 -1.46 8.76 -1.01
C LEU A 37 -2.35 9.33 0.11
N ALA A 38 -1.92 9.23 1.37
CA ALA A 38 -2.67 9.79 2.49
C ALA A 38 -2.70 11.33 2.43
N GLU A 39 -1.64 11.96 1.95
CA GLU A 39 -1.58 13.42 1.76
C GLU A 39 -2.41 13.87 0.55
N ALA A 40 -2.39 13.11 -0.55
CA ALA A 40 -3.15 13.42 -1.75
C ALA A 40 -4.66 13.14 -1.61
N TYR A 41 -5.05 12.19 -0.75
CA TYR A 41 -6.44 11.75 -0.55
C TYR A 41 -6.77 11.57 0.94
N PRO A 42 -6.92 12.68 1.70
CA PRO A 42 -7.06 12.65 3.16
C PRO A 42 -8.34 11.95 3.67
N GLU A 43 -9.39 11.87 2.85
CA GLU A 43 -10.72 11.38 3.26
C GLU A 43 -10.96 9.89 2.88
N ASP A 44 -10.37 9.41 1.77
CA ASP A 44 -10.75 8.12 1.14
C ASP A 44 -9.87 6.93 1.56
N VAL A 45 -8.63 7.16 2.00
CA VAL A 45 -7.66 6.07 2.25
C VAL A 45 -7.80 5.45 3.64
N LEU A 46 -8.41 6.17 4.60
CA LEU A 46 -8.35 5.81 6.02
C LEU A 46 -9.65 5.26 6.62
N ASN A 47 -10.78 5.36 5.91
CA ASN A 47 -12.08 5.00 6.47
C ASN A 47 -12.62 3.63 6.02
N LEU A 48 -11.90 2.92 5.16
CA LEU A 48 -12.26 1.55 4.84
C LEU A 48 -11.58 0.59 5.81
N PRO A 49 -12.35 -0.24 6.53
CA PRO A 49 -11.74 -1.29 7.33
C PRO A 49 -10.89 -2.17 6.41
N PRO A 50 -9.72 -2.67 6.87
CA PRO A 50 -8.80 -3.47 6.06
C PRO A 50 -9.45 -4.74 5.48
N ARG A 51 -10.64 -5.10 5.98
CA ARG A 51 -11.50 -6.15 5.45
C ARG A 51 -12.94 -5.62 5.35
N PRO A 52 -13.35 -5.05 4.20
CA PRO A 52 -14.68 -4.47 4.01
C PRO A 52 -15.83 -5.46 4.21
N HIS A 53 -15.55 -6.75 4.07
CA HIS A 53 -16.52 -7.85 4.18
C HIS A 53 -16.34 -8.67 5.47
N GLN A 54 -15.59 -8.18 6.45
CA GLN A 54 -15.46 -8.88 7.73
C GLN A 54 -16.74 -8.72 8.53
N VAL A 55 -17.57 -9.76 8.54
CA VAL A 55 -18.69 -9.91 9.48
C VAL A 55 -18.14 -10.49 10.77
N MET A 56 -18.26 -9.77 11.89
CA MET A 56 -18.00 -10.36 13.21
C MET A 56 -19.20 -11.24 13.57
N GLU A 57 -19.03 -12.56 13.60
CA GLU A 57 -20.13 -13.46 13.91
C GLU A 57 -20.56 -13.40 15.39
N GLN A 58 -19.66 -13.00 16.28
CA GLN A 58 -19.93 -12.84 17.71
C GLN A 58 -19.18 -11.60 18.26
N PRO A 59 -19.82 -10.77 19.10
CA PRO A 59 -19.12 -9.73 19.85
C PRO A 59 -18.27 -10.40 20.94
N GLU A 60 -16.96 -10.16 20.96
CA GLU A 60 -16.03 -10.69 21.99
C GLU A 60 -16.12 -9.92 23.33
N GLY A 61 -17.34 -9.57 23.74
CA GLY A 61 -17.63 -8.94 25.02
C GLY A 61 -18.67 -9.75 25.76
N GLY A 62 -18.23 -10.58 26.69
CA GLY A 62 -19.08 -11.09 27.77
C GLY A 62 -19.33 -10.02 28.83
#